data_AF-A0AAE0AWN7-F1
#
_entry.id   AF-A0AAE0AWN7-F1
#
_cell.length_a   1.000
_cell.length_b   1.000
_cell.length_c   1.000
_cell.angle_alpha   90.00
_cell.angle_beta   90.00
_cell.angle_gamma   90.00
#
_symmetry.space_group_name_H-M   'P 1'
#
loop_
_entity.id
_entity.type
_entity.pdbx_description
1 polymer ?
#
loop_
_entity_poly.entity_id
_entity_poly.type
_entity_poly.pdbx_seq_one_letter_code
_entity_poly.pdbx_strand_id
1 'polypeptide(L)'
;MSSNWWSSLWKLNIPPKVRIFIWKMCSNAIPSLSNLWKRKIVAIPMCRCGLGMETPGHALFWCVEAKKVWGCTRFDGFFDECRDLHVTDVLVGLLSRVRKVELTSICIVAWALWENRNAILNWGWPRSPEALASWAESFLSEFPGTYAACLPTGSTPTLVALGDWIPPHPGLLKLNSGVAILRCLGSRGGYCH
;
A
#
# COMPACT_ATOMS: atom_id res chain seq x y z
N MET A 1 -16.86 1.16 11.48
CA MET A 1 -16.59 1.79 10.17
C MET A 1 -17.85 1.72 9.33
N SER A 2 -18.25 2.81 8.67
CA SER A 2 -19.48 2.85 7.86
C SER A 2 -19.35 1.98 6.61
N SER A 3 -20.46 1.39 6.15
CA SER A 3 -20.54 0.64 4.88
C SER A 3 -20.06 1.46 3.68
N ASN A 4 -20.30 2.78 3.72
CA ASN A 4 -19.95 3.73 2.67
C ASN A 4 -18.43 3.90 2.48
N TRP A 5 -17.62 3.75 3.54
CA TRP A 5 -16.16 3.81 3.41
C TRP A 5 -15.61 2.65 2.61
N TRP A 6 -16.01 1.43 2.98
CA TRP A 6 -15.53 0.24 2.28
C TRP A 6 -15.96 0.25 0.82
N SER A 7 -17.22 0.59 0.54
CA SER A 7 -17.71 0.73 -0.84
C SER A 7 -16.86 1.74 -1.63
N SER A 8 -16.56 2.90 -1.04
CA SER A 8 -15.73 3.92 -1.66
C SER A 8 -14.31 3.42 -1.94
N LEU A 9 -13.65 2.80 -0.95
CA LEU A 9 -12.30 2.25 -1.08
C LEU A 9 -12.20 1.20 -2.20
N TRP A 10 -13.16 0.28 -2.27
CA TRP A 10 -13.17 -0.77 -3.29
C TRP A 10 -13.46 -0.23 -4.70
N LYS A 11 -14.11 0.93 -4.82
CA LYS A 11 -14.36 1.65 -6.09
C LYS A 11 -13.22 2.58 -6.50
N LEU A 12 -12.18 2.76 -5.68
CA LEU A 12 -11.02 3.57 -6.06
C LEU A 12 -10.19 2.87 -7.13
N ASN A 13 -9.76 3.66 -8.12
CA ASN A 13 -8.83 3.22 -9.16
C ASN A 13 -7.40 3.30 -8.62
N ILE A 14 -7.06 2.36 -7.74
CA ILE A 14 -5.75 2.22 -7.10
C ILE A 14 -5.25 0.78 -7.25
N PRO A 15 -3.93 0.54 -7.15
CA PRO A 15 -3.40 -0.80 -7.17
C PRO A 15 -3.98 -1.66 -6.04
N PRO A 16 -4.20 -2.97 -6.28
CA PRO A 16 -4.63 -3.92 -5.26
C PRO A 16 -3.73 -3.90 -4.01
N LYS A 17 -2.41 -3.75 -4.17
CA LYS A 17 -1.48 -3.63 -3.03
C LYS A 17 -1.76 -2.42 -2.15
N VAL A 18 -2.06 -1.26 -2.75
CA VAL A 18 -2.43 -0.03 -2.03
C VAL A 18 -3.76 -0.26 -1.32
N ARG A 19 -4.74 -0.83 -2.02
CA ARG A 19 -6.06 -1.13 -1.44
C ARG A 19 -5.97 -2.05 -0.22
N ILE A 20 -5.21 -3.14 -0.33
CA ILE A 20 -4.98 -4.09 0.77
C ILE A 20 -4.24 -3.39 1.92
N PHE A 21 -3.24 -2.56 1.62
CA PHE A 21 -2.57 -1.76 2.63
C PHE A 21 -3.55 -0.87 3.40
N ILE A 22 -4.40 -0.12 2.70
CA ILE A 22 -5.38 0.77 3.34
C ILE A 22 -6.36 -0.02 4.21
N TRP A 23 -6.84 -1.18 3.72
CA TRP A 23 -7.67 -2.07 4.52
C TRP A 23 -6.96 -2.58 5.78
N LYS A 24 -5.70 -3.02 5.67
CA LYS A 24 -4.90 -3.46 6.82
C LYS A 24 -4.67 -2.31 7.81
N MET A 25 -4.37 -1.12 7.32
CA MET A 25 -4.16 0.06 8.16
C MET A 25 -5.43 0.39 8.94
N CYS A 26 -6.59 0.43 8.27
CA CYS A 26 -7.88 0.66 8.92
C CYS A 26 -8.21 -0.40 9.97
N SER A 27 -7.85 -1.65 9.69
CA SER A 27 -8.06 -2.79 10.60
C SER A 27 -6.97 -2.89 11.68
N ASN A 28 -6.10 -1.88 11.81
CA ASN A 28 -4.94 -1.86 12.69
C ASN A 28 -4.08 -3.15 12.59
N ALA A 29 -3.91 -3.66 11.38
CA ALA A 29 -3.26 -4.92 11.05
C ALA A 29 -1.90 -4.74 10.32
N ILE A 30 -1.44 -3.50 10.15
CA ILE A 30 -0.07 -3.23 9.67
C ILE A 30 0.94 -3.42 10.79
N PRO A 31 2.19 -3.81 10.49
CA PRO A 31 3.23 -4.04 11.49
C PRO A 31 3.86 -2.74 12.00
N SER A 32 3.05 -1.79 12.51
CA SER A 32 3.56 -0.61 13.23
C SER A 32 4.23 -1.02 14.53
N LEU A 33 5.18 -0.24 15.04
CA LEU A 33 5.86 -0.60 16.29
C LEU A 33 4.88 -0.74 17.47
N SER A 34 3.80 0.05 17.52
CA SER A 34 2.72 -0.15 18.51
C SER A 34 2.05 -1.51 18.41
N ASN A 35 1.79 -2.01 17.19
CA ASN A 35 1.18 -3.32 16.98
C ASN A 35 2.16 -4.47 17.25
N LEU A 36 3.42 -4.30 16.87
CA LEU A 36 4.48 -5.27 17.16
C LEU A 36 4.74 -5.37 18.68
N TRP A 37 4.69 -4.24 19.39
CA TRP A 37 4.84 -4.19 20.84
C TRP A 37 3.68 -4.89 21.56
N LYS A 38 2.43 -4.66 21.12
CA LYS A 38 1.26 -5.40 21.63
C LYS A 38 1.40 -6.92 21.45
N ARG A 39 2.10 -7.35 20.40
CA ARG A 39 2.42 -8.76 20.12
C ARG A 39 3.70 -9.25 20.81
N LYS A 40 4.33 -8.43 21.65
CA LYS A 40 5.60 -8.72 22.35
C LYS A 40 6.77 -9.03 21.42
N ILE A 41 6.76 -8.48 20.19
CA ILE A 41 7.82 -8.66 19.19
C ILE A 41 8.93 -7.61 19.36
N VAL A 42 8.56 -6.38 19.73
CA VAL A 42 9.51 -5.28 19.99
C VAL A 42 9.35 -4.79 21.42
N ALA A 43 10.44 -4.32 22.03
CA ALA A 43 10.44 -3.85 23.43
C ALA A 43 9.85 -2.44 23.57
N ILE A 44 10.11 -1.55 22.59
CA ILE A 44 9.78 -0.13 22.67
C ILE A 44 8.97 0.26 21.43
N PRO A 45 7.72 0.75 21.57
CA PRO A 45 6.88 1.12 20.45
C PRO A 45 7.12 2.56 19.95
N MET A 46 8.34 3.09 20.13
CA MET A 46 8.62 4.51 19.90
C MET A 46 8.85 4.82 18.42
N CYS A 47 8.17 5.85 17.90
CA CYS A 47 8.40 6.35 16.57
C CYS A 47 9.82 6.91 16.43
N ARG A 48 10.44 6.71 15.26
CA ARG A 48 11.79 7.22 14.95
C ARG A 48 11.90 8.76 14.97
N CYS A 49 10.78 9.48 14.92
CA CYS A 49 10.79 10.93 15.11
C CYS A 49 11.01 11.35 16.57
N GLY A 50 10.94 10.42 17.53
CA GLY A 50 11.12 10.69 18.96
C GLY A 50 9.95 11.38 19.66
N LEU A 51 8.82 11.64 18.98
CA LEU A 51 7.71 12.44 19.53
C LEU A 51 6.51 11.65 20.06
N GLY A 52 6.46 10.34 19.83
CA GLY A 52 5.41 9.50 20.40
C GLY A 52 5.49 8.04 19.97
N MET A 53 4.52 7.26 20.43
CA MET A 53 4.34 5.87 20.01
C MET A 53 4.05 5.80 18.50
N GLU A 54 4.65 4.85 17.79
CA GLU A 54 4.37 4.62 16.37
C GLU A 54 3.04 3.87 16.19
N THR A 55 1.94 4.62 16.20
CA THR A 55 0.64 4.15 15.71
C THR A 55 0.56 4.27 14.19
N PRO A 56 -0.33 3.53 13.50
CA PRO A 56 -0.55 3.71 12.06
C PRO A 56 -0.82 5.16 11.67
N GLY A 57 -1.69 5.84 12.42
CA GLY A 57 -2.00 7.25 12.17
C GLY A 57 -0.79 8.15 12.38
N HIS A 58 -0.03 7.96 13.46
CA HIS A 58 1.18 8.75 13.70
C HIS A 58 2.21 8.52 12.60
N ALA A 59 2.49 7.26 12.23
CA ALA A 59 3.47 6.92 11.22
C ALA A 59 3.17 7.54 9.85
N LEU A 60 1.89 7.75 9.53
CA LEU A 60 1.42 8.14 8.19
C LEU A 60 0.98 9.59 8.08
N PHE A 61 0.48 10.22 9.15
CA PHE A 61 -0.14 11.55 9.08
C PHE A 61 0.50 12.57 10.02
N TRP A 62 0.92 12.17 11.22
CA TRP A 62 1.34 13.13 12.26
C TRP A 62 2.82 13.11 12.60
N CYS A 63 3.56 12.11 12.13
CA CYS A 63 5.02 12.05 12.26
C CYS A 63 5.65 13.21 11.48
N VAL A 64 6.67 13.85 12.06
CA VAL A 64 7.39 14.97 11.42
C VAL A 64 7.89 14.59 10.03
N GLU A 65 8.45 13.40 9.86
CA GLU A 65 8.88 12.91 8.54
C GLU A 65 7.71 12.70 7.56
N ALA A 66 6.54 12.29 8.05
CA ALA A 66 5.36 12.17 7.19
C ALA A 66 4.84 13.56 6.77
N LYS A 67 4.83 14.52 7.71
CA LYS A 67 4.44 15.91 7.44
C LYS A 67 5.31 16.55 6.35
N LYS A 68 6.63 16.29 6.34
CA LYS A 68 7.51 16.77 5.26
C LYS A 68 7.04 16.29 3.88
N VAL A 69 6.66 15.01 3.76
CA VAL A 69 6.15 14.46 2.50
C VAL A 69 4.80 15.08 2.14
N TRP A 70 3.87 15.21 3.09
CA TRP A 70 2.59 15.88 2.85
C TRP A 70 2.77 17.34 2.43
N GLY A 71 3.76 18.05 3.00
CA GLY A 71 4.14 19.41 2.62
C GLY A 71 4.66 19.54 1.18
N CYS A 72 5.16 18.44 0.59
CA CYS A 72 5.52 18.38 -0.83
C CYS A 72 4.31 18.06 -1.74
N THR A 73 3.12 17.90 -1.19
CA THR A 73 1.87 17.64 -1.92
C THR A 73 0.89 18.80 -1.73
N ARG A 74 -0.28 18.73 -2.38
CA ARG A 74 -1.37 19.68 -2.14
C ARG A 74 -2.04 19.55 -0.76
N PHE A 75 -1.65 18.57 0.05
CA PHE A 75 -2.24 18.26 1.35
C PHE A 75 -1.38 18.73 2.53
N ASP A 76 -0.56 19.77 2.32
CA ASP A 76 0.21 20.39 3.39
C ASP A 76 -0.73 20.86 4.52
N GLY A 77 -0.36 20.57 5.76
CA GLY A 77 -1.16 20.86 6.96
C GLY A 77 -2.54 20.16 7.04
N PHE A 78 -2.97 19.40 6.03
CA PHE A 78 -4.35 18.90 5.92
C PHE A 78 -4.78 17.99 7.09
N PHE A 79 -3.82 17.29 7.70
CA PHE A 79 -4.07 16.31 8.76
C PHE A 79 -3.79 16.83 10.18
N ASP A 80 -3.42 18.10 10.33
CA ASP A 80 -2.96 18.66 11.61
C ASP A 80 -4.07 18.75 12.66
N GLU A 81 -5.29 19.07 12.23
CA GLU A 81 -6.49 19.13 13.07
C GLU A 81 -7.01 17.73 13.48
N CYS A 82 -6.50 16.67 12.86
CA CYS A 82 -6.98 15.30 13.07
C CYS A 82 -6.09 14.47 14.00
N ARG A 83 -5.13 15.10 14.70
CA ARG A 83 -4.03 14.43 15.43
C ARG A 83 -4.46 13.38 16.46
N ASP A 84 -5.64 13.55 17.05
CA ASP A 84 -6.15 12.69 18.12
C ASP A 84 -7.21 11.68 17.65
N LEU A 85 -7.55 11.70 16.36
CA LEU A 85 -8.53 10.78 15.79
C LEU A 85 -7.91 9.40 15.54
N HIS A 86 -8.73 8.35 15.63
CA HIS A 86 -8.29 7.05 15.12
C HIS A 86 -8.12 7.14 13.60
N VAL A 87 -7.16 6.41 13.03
CA VAL A 87 -6.85 6.48 11.58
C VAL A 87 -8.07 6.22 10.69
N THR A 88 -9.00 5.39 11.16
CA THR A 88 -10.26 5.13 10.47
C THR A 88 -11.16 6.35 10.40
N ASP A 89 -11.19 7.14 11.47
CA ASP A 89 -12.08 8.31 11.57
C ASP A 89 -11.56 9.43 10.67
N VAL A 90 -10.23 9.58 10.60
CA VAL A 90 -9.56 10.45 9.62
C VAL A 90 -10.02 10.10 8.22
N LEU A 91 -9.89 8.83 7.83
CA LEU A 91 -10.21 8.35 6.49
C LEU A 91 -11.70 8.43 6.15
N VAL A 92 -12.58 8.09 7.10
CA VAL A 92 -14.03 8.25 6.92
C VAL A 92 -14.37 9.72 6.72
N GLY A 93 -13.75 10.62 7.50
CA GLY A 93 -13.90 12.07 7.35
C GLY A 93 -13.46 12.60 5.99
N LEU A 94 -12.47 11.95 5.34
CA LEU A 94 -12.05 12.32 3.98
C LEU A 94 -13.18 12.18 2.95
N LEU A 95 -14.06 11.18 3.09
CA LEU A 95 -15.14 10.94 2.11
C LEU A 95 -16.04 12.17 1.90
N SER A 96 -16.18 12.99 2.94
CA SER A 96 -17.00 14.21 2.92
C SER A 96 -16.20 15.47 2.61
N ARG A 97 -14.86 15.41 2.63
CA ARG A 97 -13.97 16.58 2.53
C ARG A 97 -13.21 16.66 1.22
N VAL A 98 -12.99 15.54 0.53
CA VAL A 98 -12.15 15.49 -0.67
C VAL A 98 -12.82 14.78 -1.83
N ARG A 99 -12.41 15.13 -3.05
CA ARG A 99 -12.87 14.46 -4.27
C ARG A 99 -12.24 13.08 -4.38
N LYS A 100 -12.84 12.21 -5.21
CA LYS A 100 -12.32 10.85 -5.45
C LYS A 100 -10.85 10.83 -5.91
N VAL A 101 -10.43 11.80 -6.72
CA VAL A 101 -9.04 11.91 -7.20
C VAL A 101 -8.08 12.26 -6.06
N GLU A 102 -8.50 13.13 -5.14
CA GLU A 102 -7.72 13.50 -3.96
C GLU A 102 -7.63 12.34 -2.98
N LEU A 103 -8.74 11.63 -2.74
CA LEU A 103 -8.73 10.41 -1.93
C LEU A 103 -7.79 9.35 -2.52
N THR A 104 -7.75 9.22 -3.84
CA THR A 104 -6.81 8.33 -4.55
C THR A 104 -5.36 8.75 -4.29
N SER A 105 -5.03 10.04 -4.44
CA SER A 105 -3.69 10.56 -4.14
C SER A 105 -3.31 10.33 -2.67
N ILE A 106 -4.20 10.65 -1.73
CA ILE A 106 -3.98 10.41 -0.29
C ILE A 106 -3.68 8.93 -0.01
N CYS A 107 -4.44 8.00 -0.57
CA CYS A 107 -4.20 6.57 -0.37
C CYS A 107 -2.83 6.12 -0.92
N ILE A 108 -2.40 6.65 -2.06
CA ILE A 108 -1.11 6.30 -2.67
C ILE A 108 0.05 6.92 -1.89
N VAL A 109 -0.04 8.19 -1.51
CA VAL A 109 0.99 8.85 -0.69
C VAL A 109 1.12 8.16 0.67
N ALA A 110 0.01 7.81 1.33
CA ALA A 110 0.04 7.06 2.58
C ALA A 110 0.72 5.69 2.41
N TRP A 111 0.45 4.98 1.31
CA TRP A 111 1.15 3.72 1.02
C TRP A 111 2.63 3.94 0.72
N ALA A 112 3.00 4.97 -0.05
CA ALA A 112 4.38 5.32 -0.36
C ALA A 112 5.17 5.67 0.92
N LEU A 113 4.56 6.41 1.84
CA LEU A 113 5.10 6.70 3.16
C LEU A 113 5.39 5.43 3.94
N TRP A 114 4.44 4.49 3.96
CA TRP A 114 4.62 3.21 4.63
C TRP A 114 5.77 2.39 4.03
N GLU A 115 5.82 2.28 2.71
CA GLU A 115 6.90 1.56 2.02
C GLU A 115 8.25 2.20 2.27
N ASN A 116 8.35 3.52 2.19
CA ASN A 116 9.59 4.25 2.50
C ASN A 116 10.02 3.97 3.94
N ARG A 117 9.08 3.97 4.88
CA ARG A 117 9.37 3.67 6.28
C ARG A 117 9.89 2.25 6.49
N ASN A 118 9.27 1.26 5.85
CA ASN A 118 9.73 -0.13 5.87
C ASN A 118 11.09 -0.30 5.19
N ALA A 119 11.34 0.44 4.10
CA ALA A 119 12.61 0.41 3.39
C ALA A 119 13.75 0.92 4.27
N ILE A 120 13.53 1.94 5.10
CA ILE A 120 14.58 2.39 6.01
C ILE A 120 14.86 1.35 7.10
N LEU A 121 13.84 0.63 7.57
CA LEU A 121 14.02 -0.44 8.56
C LEU A 121 14.77 -1.65 7.99
N ASN A 122 14.51 -2.01 6.73
CA ASN A 122 15.06 -3.22 6.12
C ASN A 122 16.38 -2.97 5.36
N TRP A 123 16.51 -1.82 4.70
CA TRP A 123 17.56 -1.56 3.70
C TRP A 123 18.32 -0.24 3.91
N GLY A 124 17.85 0.64 4.82
CA GLY A 124 18.55 1.88 5.17
C GLY A 124 18.51 3.00 4.13
N TRP A 125 17.72 2.87 3.05
CA TRP A 125 17.68 3.86 1.96
C TRP A 125 16.34 4.63 1.91
N PRO A 126 16.21 5.77 2.62
CA PRO A 126 15.05 6.64 2.47
C PRO A 126 15.09 7.39 1.13
N ARG A 127 13.92 7.56 0.50
CA ARG A 127 13.72 8.62 -0.49
C ARG A 127 13.58 9.97 0.22
N SER A 128 14.01 11.05 -0.43
CA SER A 128 13.72 12.41 0.04
C SER A 128 12.20 12.66 0.00
N PRO A 129 11.68 13.60 0.80
CA PRO A 129 10.26 13.93 0.80
C PRO A 129 9.71 14.30 -0.58
N GLU A 130 10.44 15.13 -1.31
CA GLU A 130 10.09 15.62 -2.65
C GLU A 130 10.09 14.47 -3.66
N ALA A 131 11.12 13.61 -3.61
CA ALA A 131 11.22 12.45 -4.48
C ALA A 131 10.09 11.45 -4.22
N LEU A 132 9.69 11.26 -2.95
CA LEU A 132 8.60 10.36 -2.59
C LEU A 132 7.23 10.91 -3.03
N ALA A 133 6.99 12.20 -2.81
CA ALA A 133 5.76 12.88 -3.24
C ALA A 133 5.63 12.89 -4.78
N SER A 134 6.70 13.28 -5.48
CA SER A 134 6.76 13.25 -6.94
C SER A 134 6.54 11.84 -7.49
N TRP A 135 7.18 10.83 -6.89
CA TRP A 135 6.97 9.44 -7.28
C TRP A 135 5.51 8.98 -7.09
N ALA A 136 4.87 9.35 -5.98
CA ALA A 136 3.47 9.01 -5.72
C ALA A 136 2.52 9.65 -6.75
N GLU A 137 2.78 10.90 -7.15
CA GLU A 137 2.00 11.60 -8.18
C GLU A 137 2.24 11.03 -9.59
N SER A 138 3.49 10.71 -9.97
CA SER A 138 3.77 10.01 -11.24
C SER A 138 3.14 8.62 -11.28
N PHE A 139 3.13 7.92 -10.14
CA PHE A 139 2.47 6.63 -10.03
C PHE A 139 0.95 6.72 -10.27
N LEU A 140 0.30 7.85 -9.93
CA LEU A 140 -1.11 8.10 -10.25
C LEU A 140 -1.36 8.32 -11.74
N SER A 141 -0.45 9.01 -12.45
CA SER A 141 -0.62 9.30 -13.87
C SER A 141 -0.44 8.07 -14.75
N GLU A 142 0.43 7.14 -14.35
CA GLU A 142 0.74 5.90 -15.07
C GLU A 142 -0.27 4.76 -14.80
N PHE A 143 -0.92 4.77 -13.64
CA PHE A 143 -1.80 3.66 -13.21
C PHE A 143 -3.04 3.44 -14.09
N PRO A 144 -3.78 4.48 -14.55
CA PRO A 144 -4.93 4.29 -15.42
C PRO A 144 -4.58 3.57 -16.74
N GLY A 145 -3.39 3.84 -17.31
CA GLY A 145 -2.97 3.23 -18.58
C GLY A 145 -2.57 1.76 -18.45
N THR A 146 -2.07 1.33 -17.30
CA THR A 146 -1.58 -0.03 -17.08
C THR A 146 -2.67 -1.00 -16.58
N TYR A 147 -3.59 -0.54 -15.73
CA TYR A 147 -4.70 -1.40 -15.27
C TYR A 147 -5.81 -1.55 -16.31
N ALA A 148 -6.12 -0.51 -17.09
CA ALA A 148 -7.12 -0.61 -18.15
C ALA A 148 -6.68 -1.56 -19.27
N ALA A 149 -5.37 -1.62 -19.58
CA ALA A 149 -4.80 -2.56 -20.55
C ALA A 149 -4.81 -4.02 -20.07
N CYS A 150 -4.91 -4.27 -18.77
CA CYS A 150 -4.94 -5.60 -18.17
C CYS A 150 -6.35 -6.09 -17.78
N LEU A 151 -7.40 -5.29 -17.99
CA LEU A 151 -8.77 -5.78 -17.82
C LEU A 151 -9.10 -6.72 -18.99
N PRO A 152 -9.47 -7.99 -18.74
CA PRO A 152 -9.93 -8.86 -19.82
C PRO A 152 -11.21 -8.26 -20.39
N THR A 153 -11.15 -7.76 -21.61
CA THR A 153 -12.34 -7.43 -22.39
C THR A 153 -13.13 -8.73 -22.55
N GLY A 154 -14.30 -8.79 -21.90
CA GLY A 154 -15.35 -9.79 -22.04
C GLY A 154 -14.98 -11.07 -22.77
N SER A 155 -14.41 -12.02 -22.06
CA SER A 155 -14.51 -13.44 -22.39
C SER A 155 -14.56 -14.20 -21.08
N THR A 156 -15.69 -14.85 -20.84
CA THR A 156 -15.91 -15.78 -19.73
C THR A 156 -14.74 -16.77 -19.71
N PRO A 157 -13.91 -16.83 -18.66
CA PRO A 157 -12.89 -17.86 -18.59
C PRO A 157 -13.62 -19.19 -18.39
N THR A 158 -13.58 -20.04 -19.41
CA THR A 158 -13.89 -21.47 -19.24
C THR A 158 -12.98 -21.97 -18.13
N LEU A 159 -13.59 -22.40 -17.02
CA LEU A 159 -12.88 -23.08 -15.94
C LEU A 159 -12.25 -24.35 -16.53
N VAL A 160 -10.97 -24.28 -16.88
CA VAL A 160 -10.18 -25.49 -17.09
C VAL A 160 -10.02 -26.09 -15.71
N ALA A 161 -10.64 -27.26 -15.50
CA ALA A 161 -10.48 -28.05 -14.29
C ALA A 161 -8.98 -28.23 -14.02
N LEU A 162 -8.50 -27.61 -12.94
CA LEU A 162 -7.14 -27.81 -12.46
C LEU A 162 -7.06 -29.26 -11.99
N GLY A 163 -6.18 -30.05 -12.61
CA GLY A 163 -5.87 -31.39 -12.12
C GLY A 163 -5.41 -31.35 -10.65
N ASP A 164 -5.69 -32.44 -9.95
CA ASP A 164 -5.57 -32.54 -8.50
C ASP A 164 -4.21 -32.09 -7.96
N TRP A 165 -4.27 -31.41 -6.81
CA TRP A 165 -3.11 -30.96 -6.07
C TRP A 165 -2.26 -32.15 -5.59
N ILE A 166 -0.98 -32.17 -5.94
CA ILE A 166 -0.01 -33.16 -5.45
C ILE A 166 0.86 -32.51 -4.36
N PRO A 167 0.91 -33.05 -3.12
CA PRO A 167 1.79 -32.56 -2.07
C PRO A 167 3.27 -32.75 -2.44
N PRO A 168 4.16 -31.80 -2.09
CA PRO A 168 5.60 -32.01 -2.23
C PRO A 168 6.10 -33.08 -1.26
N HIS A 169 7.19 -33.76 -1.62
CA HIS A 169 7.80 -34.80 -0.79
C HIS A 169 8.27 -34.27 0.59
N PRO A 170 8.28 -35.11 1.63
CA PRO A 170 8.74 -34.72 2.96
C PRO A 170 10.19 -34.20 2.92
N GLY A 171 10.40 -32.98 3.43
CA GLY A 171 11.71 -32.31 3.44
C GLY A 171 11.86 -31.13 2.47
N LEU A 172 10.92 -30.93 1.55
CA LEU A 172 10.88 -29.74 0.69
C LEU A 172 9.75 -28.79 1.08
N LEU A 173 10.12 -27.55 1.43
CA LEU A 173 9.18 -26.46 1.65
C LEU A 173 8.85 -25.79 0.30
N LYS A 174 7.60 -25.87 -0.16
CA LYS A 174 7.13 -25.13 -1.33
C LYS A 174 6.68 -23.74 -0.90
N LEU A 175 7.51 -22.73 -1.15
CA LEU A 175 7.20 -21.33 -0.89
C LEU A 175 6.61 -20.71 -2.17
N ASN A 176 5.30 -20.46 -2.18
CA ASN A 176 4.68 -19.75 -3.29
C ASN A 176 4.86 -18.23 -3.06
N SER A 177 5.88 -17.63 -3.67
CA SER A 177 5.95 -16.18 -3.82
C SER A 177 5.04 -15.77 -4.98
N GLY A 178 4.07 -14.89 -4.73
CA GLY A 178 3.10 -14.41 -5.72
C GLY A 178 3.71 -13.44 -6.75
N VAL A 179 4.82 -13.82 -7.39
CA VAL A 179 5.37 -13.11 -8.54
C VAL A 179 4.73 -13.70 -9.80
N ALA A 180 3.77 -12.99 -10.38
CA ALA A 180 3.30 -13.31 -11.72
C ALA A 180 4.43 -12.97 -12.71
N ILE A 181 5.18 -13.98 -13.14
CA ILE A 181 6.10 -13.84 -14.28
C ILE A 181 5.23 -13.89 -15.54
N LEU A 182 5.03 -12.73 -16.17
CA LEU A 182 4.53 -12.65 -17.54
C LEU A 182 5.58 -13.29 -18.47
N ARG A 183 5.34 -14.55 -18.86
CA ARG A 183 6.04 -15.16 -20.00
C ARG A 183 5.43 -14.58 -21.28
N CYS A 184 6.12 -13.65 -21.92
CA CYS A 184 5.89 -13.36 -23.33
C CYS A 184 6.27 -14.62 -24.14
N LEU A 185 5.30 -15.18 -24.84
CA LEU A 185 5.49 -16.24 -25.84
C LEU A 185 5.55 -15.61 -27.25
N GLY A 186 6.49 -16.08 -28.07
CA GLY A 186 6.61 -15.78 -29.50
C GLY A 186 8.08 -15.57 -29.92
N SER A 187 8.94 -16.59 -29.86
CA SER A 187 9.21 -17.57 -30.93
C SER A 187 9.92 -16.99 -32.17
N ARG A 188 11.20 -17.33 -32.38
CA ARG A 188 11.69 -18.20 -33.48
C ARG A 188 13.22 -18.22 -33.63
N GLY A 189 13.77 -19.45 -33.68
CA GLY A 189 15.00 -19.88 -34.39
C GLY A 189 16.35 -19.36 -33.86
N GLY A 190 17.42 -20.13 -33.72
CA GLY A 190 17.73 -21.49 -34.13
C GLY A 190 19.27 -21.68 -34.08
N TYR A 191 19.68 -22.89 -33.71
CA TYR A 191 20.96 -23.57 -33.99
C TYR A 191 22.28 -23.15 -33.33
N CYS A 192 22.87 -24.20 -32.75
CA CYS A 192 24.25 -24.55 -32.37
C CYS A 192 25.40 -23.76 -33.01
N HIS A 193 26.36 -23.34 -32.19
CA HIS A 193 27.64 -24.05 -31.96
C HIS A 193 28.25 -23.60 -30.62
#